data_AF-A0A2H0UL46-F1
#
_entry.id   AF-A0A2H0UL46-F1
#
_cell.length_a   1.000
_cell.length_b   1.000
_cell.length_c   1.000
_cell.angle_alpha   90.00
_cell.angle_beta   90.00
_cell.angle_gamma   90.00
#
_symmetry.space_group_name_H-M   'P 1'
#
loop_
_entity.id
_entity.type
_entity.pdbx_description
1 polymer ?
#
loop_
_entity_poly.entity_id
_entity_poly.type
_entity_poly.pdbx_seq_one_letter_code
_entity_poly.pdbx_strand_id
1 'polypeptide(L)'
;MQKIIVLTLTILIMASPAFAQESVVKPISFAELQASEPAILSGNPMYFLKEVRWSFQRWFISSDLKELSLKASILAEKAAELKKTDEIAGWNSKVVTGAMEQYQQSLVRYKAALKKIATTGDRQLIQPAIVNQLVLHLRLTSGLASNLALGQQRSSAEQVVLIDIMDQLAESIVVVAEEISSPALVRAQIQENAMAGSTAVARRTAEILARVQDKAASLEKIELANELRDLIRTLQAIDNQ
;
A
#
# COMPACT_ATOMS: atom_id res chain seq x y z
N MET A 1 48.53 -61.62 -9.42
CA MET A 1 48.49 -60.18 -9.11
C MET A 1 47.09 -59.66 -9.42
N GLN A 2 46.21 -59.58 -8.41
CA GLN A 2 44.85 -59.05 -8.54
C GLN A 2 44.88 -57.53 -8.35
N LYS A 3 44.40 -56.78 -9.33
CA LYS A 3 44.23 -55.32 -9.25
C LYS A 3 42.90 -55.03 -8.53
N ILE A 4 42.98 -54.39 -7.37
CA ILE A 4 41.82 -53.85 -6.65
C ILE A 4 41.38 -52.59 -7.40
N ILE A 5 40.21 -52.65 -8.05
CA ILE A 5 39.56 -51.48 -8.64
C ILE A 5 38.80 -50.78 -7.52
N VAL A 6 39.36 -49.67 -7.04
CA VAL A 6 38.67 -48.74 -6.13
C VAL A 6 37.67 -47.94 -6.98
N LEU A 7 36.40 -48.30 -6.89
CA LEU A 7 35.30 -47.61 -7.57
C LEU A 7 34.92 -46.36 -6.77
N THR A 8 35.45 -45.20 -7.16
CA THR A 8 35.09 -43.90 -6.58
C THR A 8 33.73 -43.41 -7.08
N LEU A 9 32.80 -43.35 -6.12
CA LEU A 9 31.62 -42.49 -5.97
C LEU A 9 31.43 -41.35 -6.98
N THR A 10 30.25 -41.28 -7.60
CA THR A 10 29.68 -39.99 -8.04
C THR A 10 28.17 -40.03 -7.85
N ILE A 11 27.72 -39.48 -6.73
CA ILE A 11 26.31 -39.20 -6.46
C ILE A 11 25.94 -37.96 -7.27
N LEU A 12 25.22 -38.13 -8.37
CA LEU A 12 24.62 -37.04 -9.12
C LEU A 12 23.16 -36.90 -8.71
N ILE A 13 22.92 -36.27 -7.55
CA ILE A 13 21.58 -35.80 -7.18
C ILE A 13 21.37 -34.49 -7.94
N MET A 14 20.89 -34.59 -9.18
CA MET A 14 20.23 -33.48 -9.86
C MET A 14 18.84 -33.31 -9.26
N ALA A 15 18.77 -32.88 -8.00
CA ALA A 15 17.56 -32.27 -7.48
C ALA A 15 17.50 -30.87 -8.10
N SER A 16 16.85 -30.75 -9.26
CA SER A 16 16.42 -29.46 -9.76
C SER A 16 15.69 -28.76 -8.59
N PRO A 17 16.15 -27.59 -8.12
CA PRO A 17 15.30 -26.79 -7.28
C PRO A 17 14.11 -26.42 -8.17
N ALA A 18 12.99 -27.13 -7.99
CA ALA A 18 11.70 -26.61 -8.34
C ALA A 18 11.56 -25.34 -7.51
N PHE A 19 11.96 -24.22 -8.10
CA PHE A 19 11.66 -22.90 -7.57
C PHE A 19 10.14 -22.83 -7.53
N ALA A 20 9.59 -23.15 -6.36
CA ALA A 20 8.21 -22.86 -6.04
C ALA A 20 8.00 -21.38 -6.37
N GLN A 21 7.05 -21.11 -7.26
CA GLN A 21 6.68 -19.78 -7.68
C GLN A 21 6.07 -19.09 -6.46
N GLU A 22 6.92 -18.48 -5.63
CA GLU A 22 6.51 -17.78 -4.41
C GLU A 22 5.83 -16.48 -4.85
N SER A 23 4.55 -16.56 -5.21
CA SER A 23 3.74 -15.37 -5.46
C SER A 23 3.61 -14.62 -4.13
N VAL A 24 4.40 -13.58 -3.88
CA VAL A 24 4.25 -12.84 -2.62
C VAL A 24 4.31 -11.34 -2.83
N VAL A 25 3.11 -10.75 -2.91
CA VAL A 25 2.80 -9.53 -2.16
C VAL A 25 1.48 -9.76 -1.44
N LYS A 26 1.54 -9.97 -0.13
CA LYS A 26 0.35 -9.79 0.72
C LYS A 26 0.75 -9.29 2.10
N PRO A 27 0.72 -7.97 2.31
CA PRO A 27 0.32 -7.52 3.63
C PRO A 27 -0.65 -6.33 3.59
N ILE A 28 -1.89 -6.61 3.98
CA ILE A 28 -2.82 -5.66 4.59
C ILE A 28 -3.56 -6.40 5.71
N SER A 29 -3.26 -6.06 6.95
CA SER A 29 -4.20 -6.00 8.07
C SER A 29 -3.47 -5.18 9.14
N PHE A 30 -4.08 -4.15 9.73
CA PHE A 30 -4.73 -4.29 11.02
C PHE A 30 -6.24 -4.18 10.88
N ALA A 31 -6.82 -5.36 10.65
CA ALA A 31 -8.12 -5.62 10.02
C ALA A 31 -8.39 -4.65 8.87
N GLU A 32 -7.49 -4.76 7.89
CA GLU A 32 -7.50 -4.06 6.59
C GLU A 32 -7.87 -2.58 6.76
N LEU A 33 -7.16 -2.03 7.75
CA LEU A 33 -6.93 -0.65 8.10
C LEU A 33 -8.16 0.19 8.42
N GLN A 34 -9.16 -0.46 8.99
CA GLN A 34 -9.94 0.14 10.07
C GLN A 34 -9.29 -0.04 11.46
N ALA A 35 -8.03 -0.50 11.51
CA ALA A 35 -6.98 -0.43 12.53
C ALA A 35 -7.32 0.04 13.96
N SER A 36 -7.02 -0.85 14.92
CA SER A 36 -5.93 -0.75 15.93
C SER A 36 -5.17 -2.10 15.88
N GLU A 37 -3.88 -2.26 16.17
CA GLU A 37 -3.32 -2.17 17.53
C GLU A 37 -1.81 -1.85 17.50
N PRO A 38 -1.44 -0.57 17.62
CA PRO A 38 -0.05 -0.19 17.88
C PRO A 38 0.18 -0.02 19.38
N ALA A 39 0.98 -0.90 19.99
CA ALA A 39 1.39 -0.83 21.41
C ALA A 39 2.53 0.19 21.68
N ILE A 40 3.34 0.48 20.66
CA ILE A 40 4.47 1.41 20.72
C ILE A 40 4.30 2.43 19.60
N LEU A 41 4.13 3.70 19.95
CA LEU A 41 3.97 4.82 19.01
C LEU A 41 5.29 5.57 18.84
N SER A 42 5.37 6.41 17.80
CA SER A 42 6.55 7.21 17.45
C SER A 42 7.04 8.12 18.59
N GLY A 43 6.18 8.49 19.54
CA GLY A 43 6.54 9.27 20.73
C GLY A 43 7.05 8.44 21.93
N ASN A 44 7.06 7.11 21.84
CA ASN A 44 7.49 6.24 22.93
C ASN A 44 9.02 6.02 22.89
N PRO A 45 9.74 6.07 24.03
CA PRO A 45 11.19 5.87 24.07
C PRO A 45 11.65 4.49 23.57
N MET A 46 10.78 3.48 23.52
CA MET A 46 11.08 2.15 22.98
C MET A 46 10.87 2.04 21.46
N TYR A 47 10.52 3.13 20.78
CA TYR A 47 10.27 3.12 19.33
C TYR A 47 11.48 2.69 18.50
N PHE A 48 12.70 2.96 18.99
CA PHE A 48 13.94 2.54 18.34
C PHE A 48 14.00 1.02 18.10
N LEU A 49 13.37 0.20 18.95
CA LEU A 49 13.34 -1.25 18.78
C LEU A 49 12.63 -1.67 17.49
N LYS A 50 11.58 -0.93 17.09
CA LYS A 50 10.88 -1.15 15.81
C LYS A 50 11.77 -0.82 14.63
N GLU A 51 12.49 0.30 14.70
CA GLU A 51 13.41 0.72 13.64
C GLU A 51 14.59 -0.23 13.48
N VAL A 52 15.12 -0.75 14.58
CA VAL A 52 16.17 -1.79 14.58
C VAL A 52 15.65 -3.07 13.94
N ARG A 53 14.44 -3.53 14.31
CA ARG A 53 13.80 -4.71 13.68
C ARG A 53 13.68 -4.54 12.18
N TRP A 54 13.15 -3.42 11.70
CA TRP A 54 13.01 -3.18 10.27
C TRP A 54 14.36 -3.11 9.55
N SER A 55 15.37 -2.52 10.19
CA SER A 55 16.72 -2.42 9.62
C SER A 55 17.39 -3.79 9.50
N PHE A 56 17.22 -4.66 10.49
CA PHE A 56 17.71 -6.03 10.44
C PHE A 56 17.01 -6.83 9.34
N GLN A 57 15.68 -6.72 9.21
CA GLN A 57 14.93 -7.39 8.14
C GLN A 57 15.40 -6.96 6.74
N ARG A 58 15.69 -5.68 6.53
CA ARG A 58 16.20 -5.19 5.23
C ARG A 58 17.54 -5.83 4.84
N TRP A 59 18.40 -6.12 5.82
CA TRP A 59 19.74 -6.65 5.55
C TRP A 59 19.72 -8.07 4.95
N PHE A 60 18.66 -8.84 5.19
CA PHE A 60 18.50 -10.22 4.68
C PHE A 60 17.60 -10.33 3.44
N ILE A 61 17.14 -9.21 2.87
CA ILE A 61 16.28 -9.22 1.68
C ILE A 61 17.14 -9.09 0.41
N SER A 62 17.09 -10.11 -0.44
CA SER A 62 17.83 -10.16 -1.70
C SER A 62 16.97 -10.07 -2.96
N SER A 63 15.64 -10.14 -2.84
CA SER A 63 14.71 -10.06 -3.99
C SER A 63 13.80 -8.85 -3.93
N ASP A 64 13.51 -8.28 -5.09
CA ASP A 64 12.70 -7.07 -5.21
C ASP A 64 11.26 -7.29 -4.72
N LEU A 65 10.69 -8.50 -4.95
CA LEU A 65 9.37 -8.85 -4.43
C LEU A 65 9.34 -8.94 -2.90
N LYS A 66 10.39 -9.48 -2.26
CA LYS A 66 10.50 -9.51 -0.79
C LYS A 66 10.71 -8.10 -0.23
N GLU A 67 11.45 -7.26 -0.94
CA GLU A 67 11.62 -5.85 -0.59
C GLU A 67 10.28 -5.10 -0.65
N LEU A 68 9.50 -5.31 -1.72
CA LEU A 68 8.18 -4.70 -1.89
C LEU A 68 7.21 -5.17 -0.79
N SER A 69 7.20 -6.47 -0.47
CA SER A 69 6.37 -7.04 0.60
C SER A 69 6.74 -6.48 1.98
N LEU A 70 8.03 -6.36 2.31
CA LEU A 70 8.46 -5.73 3.55
C LEU A 70 8.02 -4.26 3.62
N LYS A 71 8.21 -3.50 2.54
CA LYS A 71 7.79 -2.10 2.48
C LYS A 71 6.28 -1.93 2.60
N ALA A 72 5.50 -2.81 1.99
CA ALA A 72 4.05 -2.86 2.15
C ALA A 72 3.66 -3.09 3.63
N SER A 73 4.35 -3.98 4.33
CA SER A 73 4.09 -4.27 5.76
C SER A 73 4.43 -3.08 6.65
N ILE A 74 5.59 -2.45 6.43
CA ILE A 74 6.00 -1.23 7.16
C ILE A 74 4.98 -0.10 6.91
N LEU A 75 4.53 0.07 5.66
CA LEU A 75 3.54 1.08 5.32
C LEU A 75 2.21 0.87 6.08
N ALA A 76 1.74 -0.37 6.16
CA ALA A 76 0.55 -0.73 6.92
C ALA A 76 0.71 -0.44 8.44
N GLU A 77 1.87 -0.76 9.02
CA GLU A 77 2.18 -0.48 10.42
C GLU A 77 2.18 1.03 10.71
N LYS A 78 2.83 1.84 9.85
CA LYS A 78 2.84 3.30 9.99
C LYS A 78 1.47 3.94 9.80
N ALA A 79 0.64 3.42 8.89
CA ALA A 79 -0.73 3.89 8.73
C ALA A 79 -1.57 3.64 9.99
N ALA A 80 -1.41 2.48 10.61
CA ALA A 80 -2.09 2.15 11.87
C ALA A 80 -1.57 3.00 13.04
N GLU A 81 -0.25 3.25 13.10
CA GLU A 81 0.34 4.18 14.08
C GLU A 81 -0.19 5.60 13.92
N LEU A 82 -0.29 6.11 12.68
CA LEU A 82 -0.86 7.43 12.40
C LEU A 82 -2.31 7.51 12.87
N LYS A 83 -3.14 6.53 12.49
CA LYS A 83 -4.54 6.48 12.91
C LYS A 83 -4.66 6.42 14.44
N LYS A 84 -3.86 5.58 15.10
CA LYS A 84 -3.89 5.48 16.57
C LYS A 84 -3.41 6.76 17.24
N THR A 85 -2.39 7.39 16.68
CA THR A 85 -1.86 8.66 17.18
C THR A 85 -2.93 9.74 17.08
N ASP A 86 -3.67 9.81 15.98
CA ASP A 86 -4.81 10.72 15.84
C ASP A 86 -5.89 10.46 16.89
N GLU A 87 -6.21 9.18 17.17
CA GLU A 87 -7.20 8.80 18.18
C GLU A 87 -6.79 9.20 19.60
N ILE A 88 -5.52 9.03 19.98
CA ILE A 88 -5.09 9.16 21.39
C ILE A 88 -4.38 10.48 21.71
N ALA A 89 -3.63 11.05 20.76
CA ALA A 89 -2.81 12.22 21.03
C ALA A 89 -3.65 13.51 21.06
N GLY A 90 -4.92 13.42 20.64
CA GLY A 90 -5.80 14.57 20.50
C GLY A 90 -5.09 15.68 19.73
N TRP A 91 -5.20 16.91 20.22
CA TRP A 91 -4.74 18.11 19.53
C TRP A 91 -3.23 18.36 19.65
N ASN A 92 -2.44 17.36 20.05
CA ASN A 92 -0.98 17.49 20.06
C ASN A 92 -0.43 17.41 18.62
N SER A 93 -0.51 18.54 17.93
CA SER A 93 -0.16 18.70 16.52
C SER A 93 1.25 18.21 16.21
N LYS A 94 2.21 18.34 17.14
CA LYS A 94 3.59 17.88 16.91
C LYS A 94 3.70 16.36 16.79
N VAL A 95 2.97 15.63 17.63
CA VAL A 95 3.02 14.15 17.63
C VAL A 95 2.29 13.60 16.39
N VAL A 96 1.15 14.20 16.05
CA VAL A 96 0.37 13.84 14.86
C VAL A 96 1.16 14.14 13.58
N THR A 97 1.76 15.33 13.48
CA THR A 97 2.60 15.71 12.33
C THR A 97 3.78 14.75 12.18
N GLY A 98 4.47 14.40 13.27
CA GLY A 98 5.55 13.42 13.22
C GLY A 98 5.09 12.03 12.74
N ALA A 99 3.90 11.57 13.14
CA ALA A 99 3.35 10.32 12.64
C ALA A 99 2.99 10.40 11.13
N MET A 100 2.49 11.55 10.65
CA MET A 100 2.23 11.78 9.24
C MET A 100 3.51 11.74 8.40
N GLU A 101 4.55 12.44 8.84
CA GLU A 101 5.85 12.47 8.15
C GLU A 101 6.44 11.06 8.04
N GLN A 102 6.36 10.26 9.10
CA GLN A 102 6.85 8.87 9.07
C GLN A 102 6.04 7.98 8.12
N TYR A 103 4.71 8.16 8.08
CA TYR A 103 3.85 7.46 7.14
C TYR A 103 4.15 7.86 5.69
N GLN A 104 4.25 9.16 5.42
CA GLN A 104 4.60 9.73 4.11
C GLN A 104 5.97 9.23 3.62
N GLN A 105 7.00 9.25 4.47
CA GLN A 105 8.33 8.71 4.11
C GLN A 105 8.27 7.21 3.77
N SER A 106 7.42 6.45 4.44
CA SER A 106 7.25 5.03 4.18
C SER A 106 6.50 4.80 2.85
N LEU A 107 5.54 5.67 2.52
CA LEU A 107 4.85 5.69 1.24
C LEU A 107 5.80 5.99 0.08
N VAL A 108 6.68 6.99 0.22
CA VAL A 108 7.70 7.30 -0.79
C VAL A 108 8.58 6.08 -1.09
N ARG A 109 9.04 5.38 -0.03
CA ARG A 109 9.85 4.16 -0.17
C ARG A 109 9.09 3.02 -0.83
N TYR A 110 7.81 2.85 -0.49
CA TYR A 110 6.94 1.84 -1.09
C TYR A 110 6.69 2.12 -2.58
N LYS A 111 6.36 3.37 -2.93
CA LYS A 111 6.20 3.83 -4.32
C LYS A 111 7.47 3.60 -5.15
N ALA A 112 8.65 3.89 -4.58
CA ALA A 112 9.92 3.61 -5.26
C ALA A 112 10.10 2.10 -5.54
N ALA A 113 9.67 1.22 -4.62
CA ALA A 113 9.70 -0.22 -4.85
C ALA A 113 8.69 -0.67 -5.91
N LEU A 114 7.49 -0.08 -5.95
CA LEU A 114 6.51 -0.34 -7.00
C LEU A 114 7.07 0.02 -8.38
N LYS A 115 7.66 1.22 -8.52
CA LYS A 115 8.30 1.65 -9.76
C LYS A 115 9.47 0.74 -10.15
N LYS A 116 10.26 0.28 -9.17
CA LYS A 116 11.33 -0.70 -9.42
C LYS A 116 10.76 -1.98 -10.03
N ILE A 117 9.74 -2.60 -9.41
CA ILE A 117 9.12 -3.81 -9.98
C ILE A 117 8.46 -3.54 -11.32
N ALA A 118 7.85 -2.38 -11.51
CA ALA A 118 7.29 -1.99 -12.80
C ALA A 118 8.37 -2.00 -13.90
N THR A 119 9.62 -1.67 -13.57
CA THR A 119 10.75 -1.75 -14.53
C THR A 119 11.40 -3.14 -14.63
N THR A 120 11.18 -4.04 -13.67
CA THR A 120 11.67 -5.42 -13.74
C THR A 120 10.65 -6.33 -14.44
N GLY A 121 11.11 -7.43 -15.05
CA GLY A 121 10.24 -8.40 -15.74
C GLY A 121 9.25 -9.15 -14.83
N ASP A 122 9.26 -8.87 -13.52
CA ASP A 122 8.50 -9.59 -12.49
C ASP A 122 7.03 -9.13 -12.37
N ARG A 123 6.54 -8.32 -13.33
CA ARG A 123 5.18 -7.76 -13.33
C ARG A 123 4.08 -8.83 -13.16
N GLN A 124 4.27 -10.00 -13.75
CA GLN A 124 3.32 -11.11 -13.70
C GLN A 124 3.16 -11.72 -12.30
N LEU A 125 4.12 -11.47 -11.40
CA LEU A 125 4.11 -11.95 -10.02
C LEU A 125 3.44 -10.97 -9.05
N ILE A 126 3.06 -9.78 -9.52
CA ILE A 126 2.31 -8.80 -8.72
C ILE A 126 0.82 -9.19 -8.67
N GLN A 127 0.31 -9.31 -7.44
CA GLN A 127 -1.08 -9.66 -7.17
C GLN A 127 -2.01 -8.43 -7.25
N PRO A 128 -3.28 -8.59 -7.68
CA PRO A 128 -4.34 -7.57 -7.56
C PRO A 128 -4.46 -6.94 -6.17
N ALA A 129 -3.97 -7.64 -5.14
CA ALA A 129 -3.87 -7.17 -3.76
C ALA A 129 -3.17 -5.80 -3.59
N ILE A 130 -2.25 -5.40 -4.47
CA ILE A 130 -1.58 -4.09 -4.39
C ILE A 130 -2.54 -2.94 -4.62
N VAL A 131 -3.41 -3.06 -5.63
CA VAL A 131 -4.42 -2.04 -5.92
C VAL A 131 -5.33 -1.88 -4.71
N ASN A 132 -5.81 -3.00 -4.17
CA ASN A 132 -6.64 -2.98 -2.98
C ASN A 132 -5.94 -2.30 -1.80
N GLN A 133 -4.67 -2.64 -1.55
CA GLN A 133 -3.88 -2.03 -0.50
C GLN A 133 -3.79 -0.50 -0.65
N LEU A 134 -3.46 0.00 -1.84
CA LEU A 134 -3.35 1.44 -2.10
C LEU A 134 -4.70 2.16 -1.91
N VAL A 135 -5.80 1.54 -2.34
CA VAL A 135 -7.16 2.07 -2.17
C VAL A 135 -7.54 2.14 -0.69
N LEU A 136 -7.22 1.12 0.10
CA LEU A 136 -7.46 1.12 1.55
C LEU A 136 -6.64 2.21 2.27
N HIS A 137 -5.38 2.41 1.89
CA HIS A 137 -4.57 3.51 2.41
C HIS A 137 -5.14 4.89 2.05
N LEU A 138 -5.64 5.05 0.82
CA LEU A 138 -6.26 6.28 0.37
C LEU A 138 -7.58 6.54 1.11
N ARG A 139 -8.35 5.48 1.39
CA ARG A 139 -9.55 5.54 2.23
C ARG A 139 -9.24 5.94 3.67
N LEU A 140 -8.22 5.35 4.29
CA LEU A 140 -7.78 5.74 5.64
C LEU A 140 -7.36 7.20 5.68
N THR A 141 -6.57 7.66 4.70
CA THR A 141 -6.06 9.04 4.66
C THR A 141 -7.17 10.06 4.40
N SER A 142 -8.09 9.74 3.49
CA SER A 142 -9.36 10.49 3.34
C SER A 142 -10.14 10.51 4.66
N GLY A 143 -10.16 9.38 5.39
CA GLY A 143 -10.60 9.23 6.79
C GLY A 143 -10.17 10.39 7.66
N LEU A 144 -8.85 10.46 7.82
CA LEU A 144 -8.17 11.44 8.64
C LEU A 144 -8.41 12.86 8.14
N ALA A 145 -8.51 13.08 6.82
CA ALA A 145 -8.77 14.37 6.22
C ALA A 145 -10.22 14.87 6.42
N SER A 146 -11.22 13.99 6.38
CA SER A 146 -12.63 14.37 6.61
C SER A 146 -12.90 14.70 8.08
N ASN A 147 -12.22 14.05 9.02
CA ASN A 147 -12.28 14.41 10.44
C ASN A 147 -11.83 15.86 10.71
N LEU A 148 -11.06 16.46 9.78
CA LEU A 148 -10.67 17.88 9.83
C LEU A 148 -11.84 18.82 9.52
N ALA A 149 -12.71 18.43 8.59
CA ALA A 149 -13.80 19.27 8.11
C ALA A 149 -14.98 19.36 9.11
N LEU A 150 -15.11 18.37 10.01
CA LEU A 150 -16.25 18.23 10.93
C LEU A 150 -16.05 18.87 12.32
N GLY A 151 -14.97 19.60 12.57
CA GLY A 151 -14.83 20.44 13.77
C GLY A 151 -13.56 20.24 14.63
N GLN A 152 -12.55 19.52 14.15
CA GLN A 152 -11.24 19.42 14.81
C GLN A 152 -10.26 20.36 14.09
N GLN A 153 -9.94 21.51 14.69
CA GLN A 153 -9.07 22.53 14.09
C GLN A 153 -7.61 22.01 14.02
N ARG A 154 -7.29 21.24 12.97
CA ARG A 154 -5.91 20.93 12.61
C ARG A 154 -5.26 22.11 11.92
N SER A 155 -3.95 22.22 12.07
CA SER A 155 -3.17 23.25 11.40
C SER A 155 -3.28 23.11 9.88
N SER A 156 -3.15 24.24 9.16
CA SER A 156 -3.03 24.23 7.70
C SER A 156 -1.87 23.35 7.22
N ALA A 157 -0.81 23.23 8.01
CA ALA A 157 0.32 22.35 7.73
C ALA A 157 -0.09 20.87 7.68
N GLU A 158 -0.85 20.38 8.66
CA GLU A 158 -1.34 18.99 8.69
C GLU A 158 -2.27 18.67 7.50
N GLN A 159 -3.07 19.65 7.07
CA GLN A 159 -3.92 19.51 5.87
C GLN A 159 -3.08 19.35 4.60
N VAL A 160 -2.04 20.17 4.44
CA VAL A 160 -1.12 20.11 3.29
C VAL A 160 -0.44 18.74 3.23
N VAL A 161 0.04 18.22 4.37
CA VAL A 161 0.69 16.90 4.42
C VAL A 161 -0.27 15.78 4.05
N LEU A 162 -1.52 15.81 4.55
CA LEU A 162 -2.51 14.79 4.19
C LEU A 162 -2.90 14.83 2.71
N ILE A 163 -3.05 16.02 2.13
CA ILE A 163 -3.31 16.17 0.69
C ILE A 163 -2.16 15.57 -0.12
N ASP A 164 -0.91 15.87 0.25
CA ASP A 164 0.25 15.31 -0.45
C ASP A 164 0.30 13.77 -0.34
N ILE A 165 0.03 13.20 0.84
CA ILE A 165 -0.07 11.74 1.01
C ILE A 165 -1.15 11.16 0.10
N MET A 166 -2.33 11.79 0.01
CA MET A 166 -3.41 11.35 -0.87
C MET A 166 -3.01 11.40 -2.34
N ASP A 167 -2.31 12.46 -2.76
CA ASP A 167 -1.84 12.61 -4.14
C ASP A 167 -0.77 11.58 -4.49
N GLN A 168 0.14 11.27 -3.55
CA GLN A 168 1.14 10.21 -3.72
C GLN A 168 0.50 8.81 -3.82
N LEU A 169 -0.54 8.55 -3.06
CA LEU A 169 -1.32 7.30 -3.14
C LEU A 169 -2.05 7.21 -4.48
N ALA A 170 -2.71 8.28 -4.92
CA ALA A 170 -3.39 8.34 -6.21
C ALA A 170 -2.40 8.10 -7.37
N GLU A 171 -1.24 8.75 -7.36
CA GLU A 171 -0.19 8.49 -8.35
C GLU A 171 0.29 7.03 -8.32
N SER A 172 0.42 6.43 -7.14
CA SER A 172 0.83 5.03 -7.02
C SER A 172 -0.20 4.08 -7.62
N ILE A 173 -1.50 4.38 -7.51
CA ILE A 173 -2.57 3.61 -8.17
C ILE A 173 -2.45 3.72 -9.70
N VAL A 174 -2.19 4.93 -10.21
CA VAL A 174 -1.97 5.14 -11.66
C VAL A 174 -0.76 4.34 -12.16
N VAL A 175 0.35 4.37 -11.44
CA VAL A 175 1.55 3.56 -11.76
C VAL A 175 1.20 2.07 -11.81
N VAL A 176 0.46 1.56 -10.82
CA VAL A 176 0.08 0.14 -10.79
C VAL A 176 -0.84 -0.22 -11.96
N ALA A 177 -1.80 0.64 -12.30
CA ALA A 177 -2.75 0.39 -13.37
C ALA A 177 -2.08 0.31 -14.76
N GLU A 178 -1.06 1.13 -14.98
CA GLU A 178 -0.41 1.31 -16.28
C GLU A 178 0.80 0.40 -16.47
N GLU A 179 1.62 0.25 -15.43
CA GLU A 179 2.94 -0.34 -15.56
C GLU A 179 3.01 -1.76 -15.01
N ILE A 180 2.02 -2.15 -14.21
CA ILE A 180 2.04 -3.40 -13.44
C ILE A 180 0.84 -4.29 -13.76
N SER A 181 -0.34 -3.69 -13.95
CA SER A 181 -1.61 -4.40 -14.19
C SER A 181 -2.32 -3.84 -15.42
N SER A 182 -3.66 -3.79 -15.40
CA SER A 182 -4.47 -3.10 -16.43
C SER A 182 -5.52 -2.20 -15.80
N PRO A 183 -5.94 -1.12 -16.49
CA PRO A 183 -7.02 -0.25 -16.03
C PRO A 183 -8.30 -0.99 -15.65
N ALA A 184 -8.71 -1.99 -16.45
CA ALA A 184 -9.89 -2.80 -16.20
C ALA A 184 -9.78 -3.64 -14.92
N LEU A 185 -8.60 -4.23 -14.63
CA LEU A 185 -8.37 -4.98 -13.40
C LEU A 185 -8.41 -4.06 -12.17
N VAL A 186 -7.81 -2.88 -12.27
CA VAL A 186 -7.87 -1.86 -11.22
C VAL A 186 -9.31 -1.45 -10.93
N ARG A 187 -10.09 -1.18 -11.99
CA ARG A 187 -11.53 -0.87 -11.87
C ARG A 187 -12.29 -2.00 -11.18
N ALA A 188 -12.11 -3.24 -11.63
CA ALA A 188 -12.81 -4.40 -11.07
C ALA A 188 -12.51 -4.56 -9.57
N GLN A 189 -11.24 -4.43 -9.18
CA GLN A 189 -10.83 -4.56 -7.79
C GLN A 189 -11.42 -3.43 -6.92
N ILE A 190 -11.47 -2.20 -7.42
CA ILE A 190 -12.05 -1.09 -6.68
C ILE A 190 -13.57 -1.25 -6.56
N GLN A 191 -14.23 -1.67 -7.64
CA GLN A 191 -15.66 -1.91 -7.66
C GLN A 191 -16.05 -2.99 -6.64
N GLU A 192 -15.34 -4.12 -6.60
CA GLU A 192 -15.57 -5.18 -5.60
C GLU A 192 -15.52 -4.62 -4.17
N ASN A 193 -14.50 -3.83 -3.86
CA ASN A 193 -14.33 -3.20 -2.53
C ASN A 193 -15.36 -2.12 -2.19
N ALA A 194 -15.97 -1.51 -3.21
CA ALA A 194 -16.99 -0.49 -3.03
C ALA A 194 -18.37 -1.13 -2.81
N MET A 195 -18.68 -2.19 -3.56
CA MET A 195 -19.97 -2.88 -3.55
C MET A 195 -20.13 -3.81 -2.34
N ALA A 196 -19.04 -4.30 -1.75
CA ALA A 196 -19.07 -5.08 -0.52
C ALA A 196 -19.38 -4.23 0.74
N GLY A 197 -19.47 -2.91 0.61
CA GLY A 197 -19.68 -1.97 1.73
C GLY A 197 -21.07 -1.33 1.79
N SER A 198 -21.26 -0.40 2.74
CA SER A 198 -22.48 0.42 2.82
C SER A 198 -22.51 1.53 1.75
N THR A 199 -23.66 2.20 1.57
CA THR A 199 -23.79 3.38 0.70
C THR A 199 -22.76 4.46 1.01
N ALA A 200 -22.46 4.69 2.30
CA ALA A 200 -21.40 5.60 2.73
C ALA A 200 -20.00 5.18 2.25
N VAL A 201 -19.72 3.87 2.17
CA VAL A 201 -18.47 3.34 1.63
C VAL A 201 -18.40 3.57 0.11
N ALA A 202 -19.51 3.36 -0.60
CA ALA A 202 -19.60 3.61 -2.04
C ALA A 202 -19.35 5.10 -2.36
N ARG A 203 -20.03 6.02 -1.65
CA ARG A 203 -19.84 7.47 -1.78
C ARG A 203 -18.40 7.90 -1.54
N ARG A 204 -17.81 7.47 -0.43
CA ARG A 204 -16.41 7.82 -0.10
C ARG A 204 -15.44 7.25 -1.14
N THR A 205 -15.71 6.05 -1.63
CA THR A 205 -14.89 5.44 -2.68
C THR A 205 -15.00 6.26 -3.98
N ALA A 206 -16.16 6.80 -4.33
CA ALA A 206 -16.33 7.70 -5.47
C ALA A 206 -15.50 8.99 -5.32
N GLU A 207 -15.50 9.63 -4.16
CA GLU A 207 -14.70 10.83 -3.88
C GLU A 207 -13.19 10.57 -4.01
N ILE A 208 -12.75 9.41 -3.51
CA ILE A 208 -11.37 8.94 -3.65
C ILE A 208 -11.02 8.69 -5.10
N LEU A 209 -11.91 8.03 -5.84
CA LEU A 209 -11.70 7.72 -7.25
C LEU A 209 -11.64 8.97 -8.11
N ALA A 210 -12.39 10.03 -7.78
CA ALA A 210 -12.29 11.30 -8.48
C ALA A 210 -10.85 11.85 -8.44
N ARG A 211 -10.16 11.74 -7.30
CA ARG A 211 -8.74 12.13 -7.20
C ARG A 211 -7.81 11.27 -8.05
N VAL A 212 -8.05 9.96 -8.09
CA VAL A 212 -7.27 9.05 -8.94
C VAL A 212 -7.54 9.34 -10.42
N GLN A 213 -8.79 9.62 -10.78
CA GLN A 213 -9.20 10.01 -12.12
C GLN A 213 -8.54 11.33 -12.55
N ASP A 214 -8.56 12.35 -11.69
CA ASP A 214 -7.93 13.65 -11.95
C ASP A 214 -6.42 13.48 -12.12
N LYS A 215 -5.79 12.66 -11.26
CA LYS A 215 -4.37 12.34 -11.37
C LYS A 215 -4.06 11.59 -12.67
N ALA A 216 -4.86 10.59 -13.04
CA ALA A 216 -4.72 9.86 -14.29
C ALA A 216 -4.83 10.80 -15.50
N ALA A 217 -5.83 11.70 -15.50
CA ALA A 217 -6.00 12.69 -16.55
C ALA A 217 -4.80 13.66 -16.64
N SER A 218 -4.28 14.13 -15.50
CA SER A 218 -3.09 15.00 -15.46
C SER A 218 -1.80 14.33 -15.98
N LEU A 219 -1.78 13.00 -15.98
CA LEU A 219 -0.68 12.17 -16.50
C LEU A 219 -0.98 11.60 -17.89
N GLU A 220 -2.01 12.11 -18.57
CA GLU A 220 -2.46 11.68 -19.90
C GLU A 220 -2.85 10.19 -19.98
N LYS A 221 -3.25 9.59 -18.86
CA LYS A 221 -3.71 8.19 -18.76
C LYS A 221 -5.21 8.09 -19.02
N ILE A 222 -5.59 8.34 -20.27
CA ILE A 222 -6.99 8.52 -20.71
C ILE A 222 -7.85 7.27 -20.48
N GLU A 223 -7.31 6.07 -20.75
CA GLU A 223 -8.04 4.81 -20.58
C GLU A 223 -8.46 4.62 -19.12
N LEU A 224 -7.49 4.69 -18.19
CA LEU A 224 -7.76 4.62 -16.75
C LEU A 224 -8.72 5.73 -16.29
N ALA A 225 -8.54 6.96 -16.75
CA ALA A 225 -9.43 8.06 -16.39
C ALA A 225 -10.88 7.80 -16.83
N ASN A 226 -11.10 7.19 -17.99
CA ASN A 226 -12.45 6.85 -18.46
C ASN A 226 -13.06 5.69 -17.65
N GLU A 227 -12.29 4.62 -17.42
CA GLU A 227 -12.71 3.48 -16.60
C GLU A 227 -13.15 3.92 -15.19
N LEU A 228 -12.38 4.82 -14.58
CA LEU A 228 -12.69 5.38 -13.26
C LEU A 228 -13.90 6.31 -13.30
N ARG A 229 -14.05 7.15 -14.33
CA ARG A 229 -15.22 8.04 -14.49
C ARG A 229 -16.53 7.25 -14.52
N ASP A 230 -16.56 6.15 -15.26
CA ASP A 230 -17.76 5.33 -15.36
C ASP A 230 -18.07 4.63 -14.03
N LEU A 231 -17.05 4.13 -13.33
CA LEU A 231 -17.22 3.57 -11.99
C LEU A 231 -17.73 4.62 -10.98
N ILE A 232 -17.20 5.85 -11.01
CA ILE A 232 -17.66 6.95 -10.15
C ILE A 232 -19.15 7.20 -10.36
N ARG A 233 -19.62 7.26 -11.61
CA ARG A 233 -21.05 7.43 -11.93
C ARG A 233 -21.90 6.29 -11.36
N THR A 234 -21.43 5.04 -11.48
CA THR A 234 -22.11 3.88 -10.89
C THR A 234 -22.22 3.99 -9.38
N LEU A 235 -21.13 4.38 -8.69
CA LEU A 235 -21.13 4.51 -7.23
C LEU A 235 -21.99 5.68 -6.74
N GLN A 236 -22.03 6.79 -7.49
CA GLN A 236 -22.91 7.92 -7.18
C GLN A 236 -24.39 7.60 -7.36
N ALA A 237 -24.74 6.73 -8.33
CA ALA A 237 -26.11 6.29 -8.52
C ALA A 237 -26.64 5.47 -7.33
N ILE A 238 -25.77 4.74 -6.63
CA ILE A 238 -26.12 3.96 -5.42
C ILE A 238 -26.46 4.89 -4.24
N ASP A 239 -25.84 6.06 -4.13
CA ASP A 239 -26.11 7.03 -3.05
C ASP A 239 -27.49 7.70 -3.18
N ASN A 240 -28.09 7.66 -4.38
CA ASN A 240 -29.40 8.28 -4.67
C ASN A 240 -30.59 7.32 -4.51
N GLN A 241 -30.35 6.07 -4.11
CA GLN A 241 -31.38 5.04 -3.86
C GLN A 241 -31.66 4.90 -2.36
#